data_AF-A0A926I891-F1
#
_entry.id   AF-A0A926I891-F1
#
_cell.length_a   1.000
_cell.length_b   1.000
_cell.length_c   1.000
_cell.angle_alpha   90.00
_cell.angle_beta   90.00
_cell.angle_gamma   90.00
#
_symmetry.space_group_name_H-M   'P 1'
#
loop_
_entity.id
_entity.type
_entity.pdbx_description
1 polymer ?
#
loop_
_entity_poly.entity_id
_entity_poly.type
_entity_poly.pdbx_seq_one_letter_code
_entity_poly.pdbx_strand_id
1 'polypeptide(L)'
;MAKLLTKQELTEHLENFRSILANFDYSALKNIRFFNLESLYDYMENVEHNPFKEQYSALQNELDYLQPYLPFVSSERAAAFLTAMSHAKNDEEIVEIKKDFTTKLRQDFINLARTTTTDSQWNSILATCEEIRSHKEEMTLATY
;
A
#
# COMPACT_ATOMS: atom_id res chain seq x y z
N MET A 1 20.37 3.07 -6.12
CA MET A 1 19.11 3.00 -6.91
C MET A 1 18.35 1.79 -6.41
N ALA A 2 17.08 1.94 -6.01
CA ALA A 2 16.26 0.78 -5.67
C ALA A 2 16.10 -0.07 -6.93
N LYS A 3 16.41 -1.36 -6.85
CA LYS A 3 16.27 -2.30 -7.96
C LYS A 3 14.78 -2.33 -8.33
N LEU A 4 14.46 -2.06 -9.59
CA LEU A 4 13.09 -2.17 -10.10
C LEU A 4 12.64 -3.63 -9.94
N LEU A 5 11.44 -3.85 -9.43
CA LEU A 5 10.89 -5.19 -9.33
C LEU A 5 10.66 -5.76 -10.73
N THR A 6 10.91 -7.05 -10.90
CA THR A 6 10.42 -7.81 -12.04
C THR A 6 8.90 -7.96 -11.96
N LYS A 7 8.26 -8.27 -13.09
CA LYS A 7 6.82 -8.60 -13.12
C LYS A 7 6.44 -9.71 -12.13
N GLN A 8 7.31 -10.73 -12.01
CA GLN A 8 7.09 -11.84 -11.10
C GLN A 8 7.14 -11.38 -9.64
N GLU A 9 8.19 -10.66 -9.24
CA GLU A 9 8.32 -10.12 -7.88
C GLU A 9 7.15 -9.19 -7.54
N LEU A 10 6.73 -8.31 -8.45
CA LEU A 10 5.57 -7.43 -8.25
C LEU A 10 4.28 -8.24 -8.02
N THR A 11 4.07 -9.29 -8.82
CA THR A 11 2.90 -10.16 -8.69
C THR A 11 2.92 -10.91 -7.35
N GLU A 12 4.07 -11.45 -6.95
CA GLU A 12 4.25 -12.14 -5.67
C GLU A 12 3.95 -11.21 -4.49
N HIS A 13 4.46 -9.98 -4.49
CA HIS A 13 4.17 -8.99 -3.46
C HIS A 13 2.68 -8.60 -3.41
N LEU A 14 2.03 -8.43 -4.57
CA LEU A 14 0.59 -8.13 -4.64
C LEU A 14 -0.27 -9.29 -4.10
N GLU A 15 0.04 -10.52 -4.47
CA GLU A 15 -0.67 -11.71 -3.97
C GLU A 15 -0.44 -11.93 -2.47
N ASN A 16 0.79 -11.74 -1.98
CA ASN A 16 1.09 -11.80 -0.55
C ASN A 16 0.31 -10.74 0.22
N PHE A 17 0.29 -9.50 -0.28
CA PHE A 17 -0.50 -8.42 0.29
C PHE A 17 -2.00 -8.78 0.37
N ARG A 18 -2.59 -9.31 -0.72
CA ARG A 18 -3.99 -9.78 -0.74
C ARG A 18 -4.23 -10.90 0.27
N SER A 19 -3.31 -11.86 0.34
CA SER A 19 -3.39 -13.00 1.25
C SER A 19 -3.35 -12.56 2.72
N ILE A 20 -2.46 -11.63 3.08
CA ILE A 20 -2.37 -11.07 4.45
C ILE A 20 -3.69 -10.39 4.82
N LEU A 21 -4.29 -9.62 3.89
CA LEU A 21 -5.58 -8.95 4.13
C LEU A 21 -6.75 -9.94 4.31
N ALA A 22 -6.74 -11.05 3.56
CA ALA A 22 -7.83 -12.03 3.57
C ALA A 22 -7.76 -13.02 4.73
N ASN A 23 -6.54 -13.40 5.14
CA ASN A 23 -6.29 -14.48 6.10
C ASN A 23 -5.96 -13.96 7.50
N PHE A 24 -6.72 -12.97 7.96
CA PHE A 24 -6.57 -12.45 9.31
C PHE A 24 -6.95 -13.54 10.34
N ASP A 25 -6.00 -13.97 11.16
CA ASP A 25 -6.25 -15.02 12.15
C ASP A 25 -6.85 -14.42 13.43
N TYR A 26 -8.17 -14.43 13.50
CA TYR A 26 -8.91 -14.01 14.69
C TYR A 26 -8.96 -15.10 15.78
N SER A 27 -8.35 -16.28 15.60
CA SER A 27 -8.45 -17.39 16.56
C SER A 27 -7.84 -17.04 17.92
N ALA A 28 -6.81 -16.19 17.94
CA ALA A 28 -6.18 -15.67 19.16
C ALA A 28 -7.11 -14.75 19.98
N LEU A 29 -8.19 -14.25 19.39
CA LEU A 29 -9.11 -13.29 20.02
C LEU A 29 -10.29 -13.92 20.75
N LYS A 30 -10.36 -15.26 20.85
CA LYS A 30 -11.56 -15.95 21.37
C LYS A 30 -12.09 -15.40 22.71
N ASN A 31 -11.26 -14.72 23.51
CA ASN A 31 -11.64 -14.14 24.80
C ASN A 31 -11.23 -12.65 24.99
N ILE A 32 -10.92 -11.91 23.93
CA ILE A 32 -10.46 -10.51 24.05
C ILE A 32 -11.52 -9.57 23.49
N ARG A 33 -11.93 -8.58 24.29
CA ARG A 33 -12.84 -7.52 23.88
C ARG A 33 -12.20 -6.17 24.12
N PHE A 34 -12.03 -5.41 23.05
CA PHE A 34 -11.55 -4.02 23.12
C PHE A 34 -12.73 -3.10 23.39
N PHE A 35 -12.58 -2.19 24.35
CA PHE A 35 -13.62 -1.22 24.71
C PHE A 35 -13.53 0.06 23.87
N ASN A 36 -12.34 0.37 23.38
CA ASN A 36 -12.05 1.49 22.49
C ASN A 36 -10.81 1.19 21.63
N LEU A 37 -10.52 2.07 20.66
CA LEU A 37 -9.38 1.92 19.76
C LEU A 37 -8.03 2.04 20.50
N GLU A 38 -7.96 2.88 21.53
CA GLU A 38 -6.77 3.02 22.38
C GLU A 38 -6.39 1.70 23.05
N SER A 39 -7.36 0.96 23.58
CA SER A 39 -7.15 -0.36 24.18
C SER A 39 -6.69 -1.41 23.18
N LEU A 40 -7.02 -1.26 21.88
CA LEU A 40 -6.47 -2.11 20.83
C LEU A 40 -5.00 -1.76 20.57
N TYR A 41 -4.65 -0.48 20.45
CA TYR A 41 -3.28 -0.05 20.24
C TYR A 41 -2.37 -0.42 21.41
N ASP A 42 -2.84 -0.19 22.65
CA ASP A 42 -2.13 -0.58 23.87
C ASP A 42 -1.88 -2.09 23.92
N TYR A 43 -2.87 -2.89 23.51
CA TYR A 43 -2.71 -4.34 23.37
C TYR A 43 -1.69 -4.73 22.29
N MET A 44 -1.70 -4.05 21.14
CA MET A 44 -0.72 -4.27 20.07
C MET A 44 0.71 -3.95 20.50
N GLU A 45 0.91 -2.91 21.30
CA GLU A 45 2.23 -2.46 21.72
C GLU A 45 2.84 -3.31 22.83
N ASN A 46 2.02 -3.73 23.81
CA ASN A 46 2.50 -4.34 25.05
C ASN A 46 2.42 -5.88 25.10
N VAL A 47 1.75 -6.53 24.15
CA VAL A 47 1.70 -7.99 24.09
C VAL A 47 2.81 -8.50 23.17
N GLU A 48 3.70 -9.32 23.72
CA GLU A 48 4.71 -10.02 22.93
C GLU A 48 4.07 -11.00 21.96
N HIS A 49 4.64 -11.13 20.75
CA HIS A 49 4.10 -11.98 19.68
C HIS A 49 2.63 -11.71 19.35
N ASN A 50 2.25 -10.42 19.38
CA ASN A 50 0.89 -10.01 19.07
C ASN A 50 0.57 -10.25 17.58
N PRO A 51 -0.43 -11.09 17.25
CA PRO A 51 -0.74 -11.43 15.86
C PRO A 51 -1.20 -10.22 15.03
N PHE A 52 -1.86 -9.21 15.64
CA PHE A 52 -2.21 -7.98 14.93
C PHE A 52 -1.00 -7.15 14.58
N LYS A 53 -0.04 -7.04 15.50
CA LYS A 53 1.18 -6.29 15.27
C LYS A 53 2.01 -6.96 14.19
N GLU A 54 2.16 -8.28 14.25
CA GLU A 54 2.88 -9.06 13.24
C GLU A 54 2.24 -8.93 11.85
N GLN A 55 0.91 -9.07 11.76
CA GLN A 55 0.20 -8.91 10.48
C GLN A 55 0.23 -7.47 9.96
N TYR A 56 0.08 -6.47 10.84
CA TYR A 56 0.20 -5.07 10.46
C TYR A 56 1.60 -4.76 9.92
N SER A 57 2.65 -5.25 10.60
CA SER A 57 4.03 -5.13 10.15
C SER A 57 4.25 -5.84 8.81
N ALA A 58 3.72 -7.05 8.63
CA ALA A 58 3.80 -7.76 7.35
C ALA A 58 3.12 -6.97 6.21
N LEU A 59 1.94 -6.40 6.46
CA LEU A 59 1.23 -5.57 5.50
C LEU A 59 2.04 -4.32 5.11
N GLN A 60 2.64 -3.64 6.10
CA GLN A 60 3.49 -2.47 5.84
C GLN A 60 4.73 -2.84 5.02
N ASN A 61 5.36 -3.98 5.33
CA ASN A 61 6.51 -4.46 4.58
C ASN A 61 6.17 -4.71 3.11
N GLU A 62 5.03 -5.34 2.83
CA GLU A 62 4.57 -5.52 1.44
C GLU A 62 4.30 -4.17 0.76
N LEU A 63 3.66 -3.22 1.47
CA LEU A 63 3.40 -1.88 0.94
C LEU A 63 4.68 -1.08 0.68
N ASP A 64 5.78 -1.33 1.40
CA ASP A 64 7.06 -0.68 1.14
C ASP A 64 7.62 -1.10 -0.23
N TYR A 65 7.50 -2.38 -0.60
CA TYR A 65 7.86 -2.87 -1.93
C TYR A 65 6.90 -2.39 -3.01
N LEU A 66 5.60 -2.37 -2.73
CA LEU A 66 4.56 -2.04 -3.69
C LEU A 66 4.41 -0.54 -3.94
N GLN A 67 4.76 0.31 -2.97
CA GLN A 67 4.55 1.77 -3.00
C GLN A 67 4.89 2.42 -4.35
N PRO A 68 6.04 2.13 -4.99
CA PRO A 68 6.41 2.77 -6.25
C PRO A 68 5.47 2.43 -7.42
N TYR A 69 4.69 1.36 -7.30
CA TYR A 69 3.86 0.78 -8.36
C TYR A 69 2.36 0.91 -8.07
N LEU A 70 1.99 1.56 -6.95
CA LEU A 70 0.59 1.73 -6.59
C LEU A 70 -0.10 2.76 -7.52
N PRO A 71 -1.30 2.43 -8.03
CA PRO A 71 -2.08 3.38 -8.82
C PRO A 71 -2.78 4.41 -7.93
N PHE A 72 -3.07 5.57 -8.51
CA PHE A 72 -4.11 6.44 -7.97
C PHE A 72 -5.47 5.78 -8.18
N VAL A 73 -6.14 5.39 -7.09
CA VAL A 73 -7.42 4.68 -7.16
C VAL A 73 -8.59 5.55 -7.65
N SER A 74 -8.41 6.87 -7.69
CA SER A 74 -9.41 7.81 -8.20
C SER A 74 -8.75 8.98 -8.95
N SER A 75 -9.47 9.48 -9.96
CA SER A 75 -9.08 10.69 -10.71
C SER A 75 -9.03 11.93 -9.82
N GLU A 76 -9.92 12.01 -8.83
CA GLU A 76 -9.92 13.09 -7.84
C GLU A 76 -8.61 13.12 -7.03
N ARG A 77 -8.12 11.95 -6.57
CA ARG A 77 -6.86 11.87 -5.83
C ARG A 77 -5.68 12.30 -6.70
N ALA A 78 -5.65 11.85 -7.96
CA ALA A 78 -4.63 12.24 -8.92
C ALA A 78 -4.66 13.76 -9.18
N ALA A 79 -5.83 14.34 -9.40
CA ALA A 79 -6.00 15.78 -9.62
C ALA A 79 -5.58 16.61 -8.40
N ALA A 80 -5.92 16.16 -7.19
CA ALA A 80 -5.51 16.80 -5.95
C ALA A 80 -3.97 16.77 -5.78
N PHE A 81 -3.32 15.65 -6.13
CA PHE A 81 -1.87 15.54 -6.10
C PHE A 81 -1.21 16.52 -7.08
N LEU A 82 -1.66 16.53 -8.33
CA LEU A 82 -1.13 17.42 -9.37
C LEU A 82 -1.33 18.89 -9.01
N THR A 83 -2.48 19.23 -8.42
CA THR A 83 -2.78 20.58 -7.95
C THR A 83 -1.90 20.97 -6.77
N ALA A 84 -1.68 20.08 -5.80
CA ALA A 84 -0.76 20.37 -4.69
C ALA A 84 0.66 20.60 -5.21
N MET A 85 1.14 19.73 -6.10
CA MET A 85 2.45 19.83 -6.74
C MET A 85 2.62 21.13 -7.55
N SER A 86 1.58 21.60 -8.25
CA SER A 86 1.66 22.84 -9.05
C SER A 86 1.76 24.11 -8.19
N HIS A 87 1.33 24.05 -6.94
CA HIS A 87 1.38 25.18 -6.00
C HIS A 87 2.61 25.15 -5.10
N ALA A 88 3.42 24.08 -5.14
CA ALA A 88 4.64 23.96 -4.36
C ALA A 88 5.67 25.00 -4.81
N LYS A 89 6.23 25.73 -3.84
CA LYS A 89 7.13 26.86 -4.09
C LYS A 89 8.61 26.51 -3.94
N ASN A 90 8.91 25.41 -3.28
CA ASN A 90 10.26 24.97 -2.98
C ASN A 90 10.31 23.43 -2.85
N ASP A 91 11.52 22.90 -2.80
CA ASP A 91 11.75 21.46 -2.75
C ASP A 91 11.24 20.82 -1.45
N GLU A 92 11.23 21.56 -0.33
CA GLU A 92 10.73 21.08 0.97
C GLU A 92 9.22 20.82 0.92
N GLU A 93 8.45 21.75 0.34
CA GLU A 93 7.02 21.59 0.11
C GLU A 93 6.74 20.40 -0.82
N ILE A 94 7.55 20.20 -1.87
CA ILE A 94 7.43 19.04 -2.76
C ILE A 94 7.64 17.73 -2.01
N VAL A 95 8.63 17.66 -1.11
CA VAL A 95 8.90 16.46 -0.30
C VAL A 95 7.74 16.15 0.62
N GLU A 96 7.19 17.15 1.33
CA GLU A 96 6.05 16.96 2.21
C GLU A 96 4.78 16.55 1.44
N ILE A 97 4.50 17.18 0.29
CA ILE A 97 3.37 16.76 -0.58
C ILE A 97 3.51 15.30 -0.99
N LYS A 98 4.71 14.88 -1.42
CA LYS A 98 4.95 13.48 -1.80
C LYS A 98 4.71 12.53 -0.64
N LYS A 99 5.17 12.87 0.56
CA LYS A 99 4.99 12.05 1.78
C LYS A 99 3.51 11.92 2.16
N ASP A 100 2.77 13.02 2.13
CA ASP A 100 1.34 13.05 2.41
C ASP A 100 0.55 12.19 1.43
N PHE A 101 0.81 12.36 0.13
CA PHE A 101 0.10 11.60 -0.90
C PHE A 101 0.54 10.15 -0.97
N THR A 102 1.77 9.83 -0.59
CA THR A 102 2.22 8.44 -0.40
C THR A 102 1.40 7.74 0.68
N THR A 103 1.18 8.42 1.81
CA THR A 103 0.36 7.88 2.91
C THR A 103 -1.08 7.66 2.46
N LYS A 104 -1.67 8.64 1.76
CA LYS A 104 -3.03 8.53 1.20
C LYS A 104 -3.14 7.40 0.18
N LEU A 105 -2.18 7.27 -0.73
CA LEU A 105 -2.13 6.21 -1.75
C LEU A 105 -2.12 4.82 -1.12
N ARG A 106 -1.29 4.59 -0.08
CA ARG A 106 -1.27 3.31 0.64
C ARG A 106 -2.64 2.99 1.23
N GLN A 107 -3.27 3.97 1.89
CA GLN A 107 -4.57 3.78 2.54
C GLN A 107 -5.69 3.53 1.52
N ASP A 108 -5.70 4.30 0.44
CA ASP A 108 -6.60 4.14 -0.69
C ASP A 108 -6.47 2.75 -1.32
N PHE A 109 -5.23 2.27 -1.51
CA PHE A 109 -4.95 0.95 -2.06
C PHE A 109 -5.40 -0.20 -1.14
N ILE A 110 -5.17 -0.08 0.17
CA ILE A 110 -5.71 -1.04 1.16
C ILE A 110 -7.24 -1.11 1.04
N ASN A 111 -7.92 0.04 0.95
CA ASN A 111 -9.37 0.08 0.84
C ASN A 111 -9.86 -0.55 -0.48
N LEU A 112 -9.17 -0.27 -1.59
CA LEU A 112 -9.46 -0.89 -2.88
C LEU A 112 -9.33 -2.42 -2.81
N ALA A 113 -8.21 -2.92 -2.25
CA ALA A 113 -7.98 -4.35 -2.11
C ALA A 113 -9.03 -5.02 -1.22
N ARG A 114 -9.44 -4.38 -0.12
CA ARG A 114 -10.49 -4.91 0.80
C ARG A 114 -11.89 -4.94 0.19
N THR A 115 -12.18 -4.05 -0.75
CA THR A 115 -13.47 -3.96 -1.44
C THR A 115 -13.53 -4.79 -2.72
N THR A 116 -12.39 -5.30 -3.16
CA THR A 116 -12.26 -6.18 -4.32
C THR A 116 -12.69 -7.59 -3.95
N THR A 117 -13.82 -8.04 -4.47
CA THR A 117 -14.42 -9.34 -4.11
C THR A 117 -14.31 -10.40 -5.19
N THR A 118 -13.93 -10.02 -6.42
CA THR A 118 -13.84 -10.94 -7.56
C THR A 118 -12.41 -11.00 -8.10
N ASP A 119 -12.03 -12.16 -8.63
CA ASP A 119 -10.70 -12.33 -9.24
C ASP A 119 -10.53 -11.47 -10.50
N SER A 120 -11.61 -11.17 -11.23
CA SER A 120 -11.56 -10.27 -12.39
C SER A 120 -11.16 -8.84 -12.00
N GLN A 121 -11.75 -8.32 -10.91
CA GLN A 121 -11.37 -7.02 -10.36
C GLN A 121 -9.92 -7.04 -9.86
N TRP A 122 -9.51 -8.12 -9.19
CA TRP A 122 -8.14 -8.25 -8.71
C TRP A 122 -7.11 -8.31 -9.85
N ASN A 123 -7.38 -9.10 -10.88
CA ASN A 123 -6.54 -9.17 -12.08
C ASN A 123 -6.42 -7.80 -12.77
N SER A 124 -7.47 -6.97 -12.72
CA SER A 124 -7.43 -5.61 -13.24
C SER A 124 -6.47 -4.71 -12.42
N ILE A 125 -6.43 -4.89 -11.09
CA ILE A 125 -5.47 -4.22 -10.22
C ILE A 125 -4.04 -4.67 -10.55
N LEU A 126 -3.80 -5.98 -10.67
CA LEU A 126 -2.49 -6.53 -11.05
C LEU A 126 -1.99 -5.93 -12.38
N ALA A 127 -2.86 -5.89 -13.40
CA ALA A 127 -2.54 -5.34 -14.71
C ALA A 127 -2.17 -3.85 -14.63
N THR A 128 -2.92 -3.08 -13.84
CA THR A 128 -2.65 -1.64 -13.65
C THR A 128 -1.30 -1.40 -12.96
N CYS A 129 -0.98 -2.17 -11.92
CA CYS A 129 0.32 -2.07 -11.24
C CYS A 129 1.48 -2.46 -12.19
N GLU A 130 1.28 -3.49 -13.02
CA GLU A 130 2.27 -3.92 -14.02
C GLU A 130 2.49 -2.88 -15.12
N GLU A 131 1.45 -2.16 -15.54
CA GLU A 131 1.57 -1.05 -16.48
C GLU A 131 2.44 0.07 -15.90
N ILE A 132 2.22 0.45 -14.63
CA ILE A 132 3.06 1.43 -13.92
C ILE A 132 4.52 0.96 -13.81
N ARG A 133 4.74 -0.33 -13.51
CA ARG A 133 6.08 -0.93 -13.45
C ARG A 133 6.78 -0.88 -14.81
N SER A 134 6.07 -1.22 -15.88
CA SER A 134 6.59 -1.23 -17.25
C SER A 134 6.97 0.18 -17.71
N HIS A 135 6.15 1.20 -17.46
CA HIS A 135 6.51 2.58 -17.76
C HIS A 135 7.76 3.06 -17.01
N LYS A 136 7.94 2.64 -15.76
CA LYS A 136 9.16 2.97 -14.99
C LYS A 136 10.39 2.28 -15.57
N GLU A 137 10.25 1.05 -16.03
CA GLU A 137 11.31 0.32 -16.72
C GLU A 137 11.72 1.03 -18.02
N GLU A 138 10.75 1.41 -18.86
CA GLU A 138 10.95 2.18 -20.09
C GLU A 138 11.68 3.50 -19.83
N MET A 139 11.24 4.28 -18.84
CA MET A 139 11.90 5.54 -18.47
C MET A 139 13.34 5.33 -18.02
N THR A 140 13.61 4.26 -17.27
CA THR A 140 14.96 3.95 -16.79
C THR A 140 15.87 3.57 -17.95
N LEU A 141 15.38 2.76 -18.89
CA LEU A 141 16.10 2.36 -20.10
C LEU A 141 16.37 3.52 -21.06
N ALA A 142 15.44 4.47 -21.19
CA ALA A 142 15.58 5.65 -22.05
C ALA A 142 16.58 6.70 -21.53
N THR A 143 17.04 6.57 -20.28
CA THR A 143 18.00 7.48 -19.66
C THR A 143 19.46 6.97 -19.81
N TYR A 144 19.67 5.79 -20.41
CA TYR A 144 20.97 5.22 -20.79
C TYR A 144 21.21 5.35 -22.30
#